data_AF-A0A9E9JJ81-F1
#
_entry.id   AF-A0A9E9JJ81-F1
#
_cell.length_a   1.000
_cell.length_b   1.000
_cell.length_c   1.000
_cell.angle_alpha   90.00
_cell.angle_beta   90.00
_cell.angle_gamma   90.00
#
_symmetry.space_group_name_H-M   'P 1'
#
loop_
_entity.id
_entity.type
_entity.pdbx_description
1 polymer ?
#
loop_
_entity_poly.entity_id
_entity_poly.type
_entity_poly.pdbx_seq_one_letter_code
_entity_poly.pdbx_strand_id
1 'polypeptide(L)'
;MHRDIKPQNLLVDKEAAIIKLADFGLGRVFSLPVEKYTHEVVTLWYRAPEILLGTRCYSTGVDTWSVGCVFAEMLTGKALFQGESEIEQLMSVFRVLGTPTEATWAGVGQLRDFHEFPQWKPVPLVTANPGLAVAEAEGGLDLLQGLLQLDPSKRLSAVAALRHPYFDDIRESYLASPAGTNADNMPARTAAQARR
;
A
#
# COMPACT_ATOMS: atom_id res chain seq x y z
N MET A 1 -1.50 10.87 7.71
CA MET A 1 -1.87 9.48 7.41
C MET A 1 -3.34 9.47 7.07
N HIS A 2 -3.72 8.83 5.97
CA HIS A 2 -5.08 8.86 5.47
C HIS A 2 -5.95 7.76 6.10
N ARG A 3 -5.40 6.55 6.26
CA ARG A 3 -6.01 5.37 6.92
C ARG A 3 -7.24 4.77 6.25
N ASP A 4 -7.66 5.32 5.12
CA ASP A 4 -8.84 4.87 4.37
C ASP A 4 -8.58 5.03 2.86
N ILE A 5 -7.36 4.71 2.42
CA ILE A 5 -7.07 4.65 1.00
C ILE A 5 -7.76 3.41 0.43
N LYS A 6 -8.70 3.65 -0.47
CA LYS A 6 -9.49 2.65 -1.20
C LYS A 6 -10.02 3.30 -2.48
N PRO A 7 -10.40 2.52 -3.51
CA PRO A 7 -10.86 3.06 -4.79
C PRO A 7 -12.00 4.08 -4.65
N GLN A 8 -12.91 3.88 -3.68
CA GLN A 8 -14.04 4.79 -3.43
C GLN A 8 -13.60 6.19 -2.96
N ASN A 9 -12.41 6.32 -2.40
CA ASN A 9 -11.84 7.57 -1.90
C ASN A 9 -10.84 8.21 -2.88
N LEU A 10 -10.77 7.68 -4.11
CA LEU A 10 -9.96 8.23 -5.21
C LEU A 10 -10.87 8.92 -6.22
N LEU A 11 -10.85 10.25 -6.23
CA LEU A 11 -11.62 11.04 -7.19
C LEU A 11 -10.80 11.22 -8.47
N VAL A 12 -11.37 10.84 -9.61
CA VAL A 12 -10.71 10.91 -10.92
C VAL A 12 -11.45 11.93 -11.79
N ASP A 13 -10.72 12.95 -12.21
CA ASP A 13 -11.10 13.82 -13.32
C ASP A 13 -10.40 13.28 -14.58
N LYS A 14 -11.19 12.68 -15.48
CA LYS A 14 -10.65 11.99 -16.65
C LYS A 14 -10.20 12.98 -17.72
N GLU A 15 -10.92 14.09 -17.85
CA GLU A 15 -10.64 15.14 -18.80
C GLU A 15 -9.36 15.88 -18.44
N ALA A 16 -9.15 16.17 -17.15
CA ALA A 16 -7.94 16.82 -16.67
C ALA A 16 -6.79 15.85 -16.37
N ALA A 17 -7.04 14.52 -16.41
CA ALA A 17 -6.12 13.48 -15.97
C ALA A 17 -5.60 13.69 -14.52
N ILE A 18 -6.49 14.13 -13.62
CA ILE A 18 -6.16 14.43 -12.22
C ILE A 18 -6.78 13.38 -11.31
N ILE A 19 -5.97 12.84 -10.40
CA ILE A 19 -6.44 12.03 -9.28
C ILE A 19 -6.31 12.82 -7.97
N LYS A 20 -7.36 12.79 -7.13
CA LYS A 20 -7.38 13.43 -5.82
C LYS A 20 -7.81 12.44 -4.75
N LEU A 21 -7.10 12.46 -3.62
CA LEU A 21 -7.54 11.75 -2.41
C LEU A 21 -8.73 12.51 -1.80
N ALA A 22 -9.74 11.77 -1.37
CA ALA A 22 -10.91 12.27 -0.68
C ALA A 22 -11.13 11.52 0.64
N ASP A 23 -12.03 12.05 1.47
CA ASP A 23 -12.41 11.49 2.76
C ASP A 23 -11.23 11.34 3.75
N PHE A 24 -10.77 12.50 4.23
CA PHE A 24 -9.85 12.59 5.36
C PHE A 24 -10.57 12.42 6.71
N GLY A 25 -11.82 11.95 6.75
CA GLY A 25 -12.62 11.84 7.98
C GLY A 25 -12.02 10.90 9.04
N LEU A 26 -11.18 9.95 8.61
CA LEU A 26 -10.38 9.08 9.48
C LEU A 26 -8.91 9.53 9.63
N GLY A 27 -8.52 10.61 8.96
CA GLY A 27 -7.20 11.22 9.07
C GLY A 27 -7.01 11.90 10.44
N ARG A 28 -6.04 11.43 11.22
CA ARG A 28 -5.71 12.02 12.54
C ARG A 28 -4.23 12.37 12.67
N VAL A 29 -3.96 13.49 13.34
CA VAL A 29 -2.64 13.82 13.90
C VAL A 29 -2.41 12.92 15.11
N PHE A 30 -1.29 12.19 15.14
CA PHE A 30 -0.85 11.22 16.17
C PHE A 30 -1.61 11.30 17.51
N SER A 31 -2.67 10.50 17.68
CA SER A 31 -3.34 10.30 18.97
C SER A 31 -4.12 8.98 19.01
N LEU A 32 -3.76 8.14 19.98
CA LEU A 32 -4.37 6.85 20.36
C LEU A 32 -5.78 7.05 20.96
N PRO A 33 -6.63 6.01 21.10
CA PRO A 33 -6.97 4.91 20.19
C PRO A 33 -8.26 5.21 19.39
N VAL A 34 -8.58 4.39 18.39
CA VAL A 34 -9.85 4.48 17.65
C VAL A 34 -10.94 3.83 18.48
N GLU A 35 -11.91 4.62 18.94
CA GLU A 35 -13.16 4.08 19.48
C GLU A 35 -13.84 3.20 18.44
N LYS A 36 -14.33 2.03 18.87
CA LYS A 36 -15.12 1.12 18.03
C LYS A 36 -16.45 1.81 17.71
N TYR A 37 -16.49 2.58 16.63
CA TYR A 37 -17.76 2.98 16.04
C TYR A 37 -18.43 1.74 15.41
N THR A 38 -19.76 1.75 15.47
CA THR A 38 -20.72 0.68 15.15
C THR A 38 -20.52 0.04 13.77
N HIS A 39 -21.17 -1.12 13.57
CA HIS A 39 -21.22 -1.99 12.38
C HIS A 39 -21.63 -1.31 11.04
N GLU A 40 -21.05 -0.17 10.68
CA GLU A 40 -20.88 0.14 9.27
C GLU A 40 -19.88 -0.87 8.71
N VAL A 41 -20.21 -1.48 7.58
CA VAL A 41 -19.39 -2.47 6.90
C VAL A 41 -18.13 -1.76 6.39
N VAL A 42 -17.12 -1.59 7.25
CA VAL A 42 -15.84 -0.99 6.87
C VAL A 42 -15.10 -2.01 6.02
N THR A 43 -14.88 -1.70 4.75
CA THR A 43 -14.15 -2.56 3.82
C THR A 43 -12.74 -2.84 4.35
N LEU A 44 -12.47 -4.09 4.73
CA LEU A 44 -11.19 -4.53 5.32
C LEU A 44 -10.09 -4.74 4.28
N TRP A 45 -10.45 -4.80 2.99
CA TRP A 45 -9.62 -5.30 1.90
C TRP A 45 -8.30 -4.53 1.69
N TYR A 46 -8.26 -3.27 2.11
CA TYR A 46 -7.09 -2.39 1.99
C TYR A 46 -6.38 -2.15 3.33
N ARG A 47 -6.82 -2.78 4.42
CA ARG A 47 -6.25 -2.58 5.75
C ARG A 47 -4.95 -3.36 5.91
N ALA A 48 -3.93 -2.70 6.43
CA ALA A 48 -2.60 -3.29 6.62
C ALA A 48 -2.59 -4.38 7.71
N PRO A 49 -1.76 -5.44 7.58
CA PRO A 49 -1.71 -6.55 8.52
C PRO A 49 -1.40 -6.12 9.94
N GLU A 50 -0.53 -5.14 10.15
CA GLU A 50 -0.16 -4.66 11.50
C GLU A 50 -1.34 -4.01 12.24
N ILE A 51 -2.28 -3.39 11.51
CA ILE A 51 -3.50 -2.84 12.11
C ILE A 51 -4.42 -3.98 12.52
N LEU A 52 -4.58 -5.00 11.67
CA LEU A 52 -5.39 -6.19 11.95
C LEU A 52 -4.82 -7.03 13.10
N LEU A 53 -3.49 -7.04 13.26
CA LEU A 53 -2.79 -7.72 14.35
C LEU A 53 -2.73 -6.90 15.66
N GLY A 54 -3.36 -5.72 15.68
CA GLY A 54 -3.53 -4.92 16.89
C GLY A 54 -2.26 -4.19 17.33
N THR A 55 -1.40 -3.76 16.40
CA THR A 55 -0.24 -2.93 16.77
C THR A 55 -0.68 -1.66 17.50
N ARG A 56 0.06 -1.28 18.55
CA ARG A 56 -0.14 -0.01 19.26
C ARG A 56 0.49 1.16 18.52
N CYS A 57 1.51 0.89 17.71
CA CYS A 57 2.28 1.87 16.98
C CYS A 57 2.17 1.55 15.48
N TYR A 58 1.52 2.44 14.74
CA TYR A 58 1.42 2.36 13.29
C TYR A 58 1.93 3.67 12.67
N SER A 59 2.44 3.58 11.46
CA SER A 59 3.08 4.68 10.74
C SER A 59 2.46 4.85 9.36
N THR A 60 3.04 5.73 8.52
CA THR A 60 2.61 5.94 7.13
C THR A 60 2.63 4.66 6.28
N GLY A 61 3.27 3.58 6.76
CA GLY A 61 3.28 2.27 6.11
C GLY A 61 1.88 1.70 5.86
N VAL A 62 0.88 2.05 6.68
CA VAL A 62 -0.49 1.57 6.47
C VAL A 62 -1.11 2.11 5.19
N ASP A 63 -0.80 3.38 4.85
CA ASP A 63 -1.29 4.03 3.64
C ASP A 63 -0.63 3.41 2.40
N THR A 64 0.68 3.13 2.46
CA THR A 64 1.41 2.51 1.34
C THR A 64 0.98 1.06 1.10
N TRP A 65 0.59 0.33 2.14
CA TRP A 65 -0.04 -0.99 1.98
C TRP A 65 -1.35 -0.87 1.20
N SER A 66 -2.23 0.04 1.62
CA SER A 66 -3.50 0.29 0.94
C SER A 66 -3.30 0.69 -0.51
N VAL A 67 -2.29 1.53 -0.81
CA VAL A 67 -1.88 1.87 -2.18
C VAL A 67 -1.47 0.62 -2.97
N GLY A 68 -0.72 -0.31 -2.37
CA GLY A 68 -0.37 -1.59 -3.00
C GLY A 68 -1.60 -2.43 -3.35
N CYS A 69 -2.57 -2.53 -2.44
CA CYS A 69 -3.84 -3.22 -2.71
C CYS A 69 -4.63 -2.55 -3.85
N VAL A 70 -4.74 -1.22 -3.84
CA VAL A 70 -5.41 -0.45 -4.91
C VAL A 70 -4.68 -0.63 -6.24
N PHE A 71 -3.35 -0.62 -6.24
CA PHE A 71 -2.55 -0.82 -7.45
C PHE A 71 -2.85 -2.19 -8.07
N ALA A 72 -2.83 -3.26 -7.28
CA ALA A 72 -3.21 -4.58 -7.76
C ALA A 72 -4.66 -4.64 -8.28
N GLU A 73 -5.58 -3.94 -7.63
CA GLU A 73 -6.98 -3.88 -8.07
C GLU A 73 -7.17 -3.12 -9.38
N MET A 74 -6.43 -2.02 -9.59
CA MET A 74 -6.46 -1.29 -10.86
C MET A 74 -6.04 -2.17 -12.04
N LEU A 75 -5.06 -3.05 -11.83
CA LEU A 75 -4.55 -3.95 -12.86
C LEU A 75 -5.48 -5.13 -13.13
N THR A 76 -6.17 -5.63 -12.09
CA THR A 76 -6.92 -6.90 -12.17
C THR A 76 -8.44 -6.72 -12.17
N GLY A 77 -8.93 -5.51 -11.89
CA GLY A 77 -10.34 -5.19 -11.73
C GLY A 77 -11.00 -5.82 -10.51
N LYS A 78 -10.23 -6.43 -9.60
CA LYS A 78 -10.73 -7.11 -8.39
C LYS A 78 -9.82 -6.83 -7.21
N ALA A 79 -10.42 -6.67 -6.03
CA ALA A 79 -9.68 -6.53 -4.78
C ALA A 79 -8.75 -7.73 -4.56
N LEU A 80 -7.49 -7.43 -4.20
CA LEU A 80 -6.43 -8.45 -4.05
C LEU A 80 -6.68 -9.39 -2.87
N PHE A 81 -7.19 -8.86 -1.76
CA PHE A 81 -7.48 -9.61 -0.53
C PHE A 81 -8.91 -9.32 -0.08
N GLN A 82 -9.76 -10.34 -0.05
CA GLN A 82 -11.20 -10.22 0.17
C GLN A 82 -11.65 -11.03 1.39
N GLY A 83 -11.32 -10.55 2.60
CA GLY A 83 -11.84 -11.11 3.85
C GLY A 83 -13.11 -10.41 4.32
N GLU A 84 -14.02 -11.16 4.95
CA GLU A 84 -15.26 -10.61 5.53
C GLU A 84 -15.12 -10.32 7.03
N SER A 85 -14.08 -10.88 7.67
CA SER A 85 -13.67 -10.58 9.04
C SER A 85 -12.18 -10.25 9.12
N GLU A 86 -11.72 -9.71 10.25
CA GLU A 86 -10.28 -9.38 10.46
C GLU A 86 -9.39 -10.62 10.33
N ILE A 87 -9.86 -11.77 10.84
CA ILE A 87 -9.15 -13.06 10.76
C ILE A 87 -9.14 -13.56 9.32
N GLU A 88 -10.27 -13.50 8.61
CA GLU A 88 -10.32 -13.90 7.20
C GLU A 88 -9.47 -13.01 6.30
N GLN A 89 -9.42 -11.71 6.58
CA GLN A 89 -8.57 -10.78 5.88
C GLN A 89 -7.09 -11.14 6.08
N LEU A 90 -6.66 -11.41 7.32
CA LEU A 90 -5.30 -11.90 7.61
C LEU A 90 -5.00 -13.23 6.91
N MET A 91 -5.93 -14.19 6.93
CA MET A 91 -5.77 -15.46 6.21
C MET A 91 -5.65 -15.25 4.70
N SER A 92 -6.44 -14.34 4.12
CA SER A 92 -6.36 -13.99 2.69
C SER A 92 -4.97 -13.44 2.34
N VAL A 93 -4.43 -12.54 3.16
CA VAL A 93 -3.07 -12.01 3.00
C VAL A 93 -2.02 -13.11 3.11
N PHE A 94 -2.05 -13.91 4.18
CA PHE A 94 -1.01 -14.91 4.46
C PHE A 94 -1.01 -16.08 3.47
N ARG A 95 -2.15 -16.43 2.87
CA ARG A 95 -2.20 -17.43 1.78
C ARG A 95 -1.38 -17.02 0.57
N VAL A 96 -1.26 -15.72 0.31
CA VAL A 96 -0.52 -15.18 -0.85
C VAL A 96 0.91 -14.83 -0.44
N LEU A 97 1.09 -14.04 0.61
CA LEU A 97 2.39 -13.49 1.01
C LEU A 97 3.17 -14.40 1.98
N GLY A 98 2.58 -15.53 2.38
CA GLY A 98 3.11 -16.40 3.41
C GLY A 98 2.75 -15.94 4.82
N THR A 99 2.75 -16.88 5.75
CA THR A 99 2.57 -16.57 7.17
C THR A 99 3.84 -15.93 7.71
N PRO A 100 3.78 -14.74 8.35
CA PRO A 100 4.96 -14.09 8.86
C PRO A 100 5.57 -14.91 10.01
N THR A 101 6.90 -14.89 10.06
CA THR A 101 7.71 -15.52 11.09
C THR A 101 8.63 -14.45 11.70
N GLU A 102 9.27 -14.73 12.82
CA GLU A 102 10.26 -13.81 13.41
C GLU A 102 11.42 -13.47 12.46
N ALA A 103 11.70 -14.32 11.46
CA ALA A 103 12.70 -14.04 10.44
C ALA A 103 12.20 -13.06 9.37
N THR A 104 10.94 -13.17 8.96
CA THR A 104 10.36 -12.33 7.89
C THR A 104 9.83 -11.01 8.44
N TRP A 105 9.29 -11.02 9.66
CA TRP A 105 8.81 -9.87 10.41
C TRP A 105 9.19 -10.02 11.88
N ALA A 106 10.26 -9.32 12.29
CA ALA A 106 10.75 -9.37 13.65
C ALA A 106 9.73 -8.76 14.64
N GLY A 107 9.39 -9.49 15.69
CA GLY A 107 8.43 -9.10 16.72
C GLY A 107 6.97 -9.38 16.36
N VAL A 108 6.67 -10.06 15.24
CA VAL A 108 5.30 -10.40 14.86
C VAL A 108 4.58 -11.24 15.92
N GLY A 109 5.31 -12.14 16.60
CA GLY A 109 4.79 -12.97 17.68
C GLY A 109 4.38 -12.21 18.94
N GLN A 110 4.75 -10.93 19.06
CA GLN A 110 4.43 -10.07 20.20
C GLN A 110 3.19 -9.18 19.94
N LEU A 111 2.64 -9.22 18.73
CA LEU A 111 1.45 -8.45 18.39
C LEU A 111 0.22 -9.06 19.06
N ARG A 112 -0.67 -8.19 19.55
CA ARG A 112 -1.80 -8.56 20.43
C ARG A 112 -2.67 -9.66 19.84
N ASP A 113 -2.97 -9.54 18.55
CA ASP A 113 -3.92 -10.41 17.85
C ASP A 113 -3.19 -11.41 16.93
N PHE A 114 -1.87 -11.59 17.13
CA PHE A 114 -1.13 -12.67 16.47
C PHE A 114 -1.30 -13.97 17.24
N HIS A 115 -2.03 -14.90 16.64
CA HIS A 115 -2.33 -16.22 17.20
C HIS A 115 -1.84 -17.32 16.25
N GLU A 116 -2.19 -18.58 16.53
CA GLU A 116 -1.90 -19.68 15.62
C GLU A 116 -2.65 -19.50 14.29
N PHE A 117 -1.94 -19.00 13.28
CA PHE A 117 -2.36 -19.05 11.89
C PHE A 117 -1.80 -20.32 11.22
N PRO A 118 -2.50 -20.89 10.24
CA PRO A 118 -1.91 -21.92 9.38
C PRO A 118 -0.61 -21.40 8.74
N GLN A 119 0.34 -22.30 8.53
CA GLN A 119 1.67 -21.94 8.03
C GLN A 119 1.69 -22.05 6.50
N TRP A 120 1.51 -20.92 5.83
CA TRP A 120 1.61 -20.81 4.37
C TRP A 120 2.99 -20.31 3.95
N LYS A 121 3.48 -20.84 2.83
CA LYS A 121 4.66 -20.29 2.14
C LYS A 121 4.23 -19.17 1.19
N PRO A 122 5.08 -18.15 0.97
CA PRO A 122 4.79 -17.13 -0.03
C PRO A 122 4.62 -17.76 -1.41
N VAL A 123 3.61 -17.31 -2.12
CA VAL A 123 3.32 -17.66 -3.51
C VAL A 123 3.65 -16.44 -4.37
N PRO A 124 4.30 -16.60 -5.54
CA PRO A 124 4.50 -15.48 -6.45
C PRO A 124 3.18 -14.79 -6.77
N LEU A 125 3.15 -13.44 -6.70
CA LEU A 125 1.92 -12.66 -6.87
C LEU A 125 1.19 -12.96 -8.18
N VAL A 126 1.93 -13.11 -9.29
CA VAL A 126 1.36 -13.45 -10.61
C VAL A 126 0.75 -14.86 -10.61
N THR A 127 1.33 -15.80 -9.87
CA THR A 127 0.75 -17.15 -9.71
C THR A 127 -0.54 -17.10 -8.89
N ALA A 128 -0.59 -16.28 -7.83
CA ALA A 128 -1.78 -16.12 -6.99
C ALA A 128 -2.89 -15.32 -7.68
N ASN A 129 -2.53 -14.36 -8.54
CA ASN A 129 -3.45 -13.55 -9.32
C ASN A 129 -2.86 -13.28 -10.73
N PRO A 130 -3.22 -14.09 -11.74
CA PRO A 130 -2.69 -13.97 -13.11
C PRO A 130 -2.93 -12.62 -13.78
N GLY A 131 -3.91 -11.83 -13.31
CA GLY A 131 -4.13 -10.47 -13.80
C GLY A 131 -2.94 -9.53 -13.52
N LEU A 132 -2.04 -9.90 -12.60
CA LEU A 132 -0.82 -9.13 -12.30
C LEU A 132 0.32 -9.36 -13.31
N ALA A 133 0.15 -10.24 -14.30
CA ALA A 133 1.17 -10.45 -15.35
C ALA A 133 1.51 -9.16 -16.12
N VAL A 134 0.56 -8.22 -16.23
CA VAL A 134 0.81 -6.90 -16.83
C VAL A 134 1.84 -6.09 -16.04
N ALA A 135 1.79 -6.11 -14.70
CA ALA A 135 2.79 -5.45 -13.86
C ALA A 135 4.16 -6.12 -13.98
N GLU A 136 4.22 -7.43 -14.20
CA GLU A 136 5.49 -8.11 -14.46
C GLU A 136 6.10 -7.65 -15.78
N ALA A 137 5.29 -7.59 -16.85
CA ALA A 137 5.73 -7.14 -18.17
C ALA A 137 6.20 -5.66 -18.18
N GLU A 138 5.57 -4.81 -17.37
CA GLU A 138 5.86 -3.37 -17.30
C GLU A 138 6.84 -3.00 -16.16
N GLY A 139 7.41 -3.97 -15.45
CA GLY A 139 8.36 -3.71 -14.34
C GLY A 139 7.72 -3.13 -13.07
N GLY A 140 6.39 -3.16 -12.95
CA GLY A 140 5.62 -2.74 -11.77
C GLY A 140 5.50 -3.80 -10.67
N LEU A 141 5.88 -5.06 -10.94
CA LEU A 141 5.76 -6.13 -9.95
C LEU A 141 6.67 -5.92 -8.73
N ASP A 142 7.90 -5.44 -8.95
CA ASP A 142 8.85 -5.13 -7.86
C ASP A 142 8.32 -4.01 -6.95
N LEU A 143 7.75 -2.96 -7.55
CA LEU A 143 7.07 -1.88 -6.81
C LEU A 143 5.93 -2.45 -5.95
N LEU A 144 5.08 -3.29 -6.53
CA LEU A 144 3.95 -3.90 -5.82
C LEU A 144 4.43 -4.76 -4.64
N GLN A 145 5.48 -5.56 -4.85
CA GLN A 145 6.08 -6.38 -3.78
C GLN A 145 6.69 -5.52 -2.66
N GLY A 146 7.29 -4.37 -3.00
CA GLY A 146 7.79 -3.42 -2.01
C GLY A 146 6.68 -2.72 -1.20
N LEU A 147 5.54 -2.42 -1.84
CA LEU A 147 4.37 -1.85 -1.17
C LEU A 147 3.63 -2.86 -0.27
N LEU A 148 3.68 -4.15 -0.61
CA LEU A 148 3.00 -5.24 0.10
C LEU A 148 3.92 -6.02 1.06
N GLN A 149 5.02 -5.42 1.55
CA GLN A 149 5.80 -6.05 2.62
C GLN A 149 4.99 -6.17 3.91
N LEU A 150 4.98 -7.37 4.50
CA LEU A 150 4.27 -7.64 5.77
C LEU A 150 4.88 -6.84 6.92
N ASP A 151 6.21 -6.90 7.06
CA ASP A 151 6.96 -6.10 8.03
C ASP A 151 6.90 -4.61 7.63
N PRO A 152 6.24 -3.73 8.43
CA PRO A 152 6.10 -2.33 8.08
C PRO A 152 7.43 -1.59 7.98
N SER A 153 8.50 -2.08 8.62
CA SER A 153 9.83 -1.46 8.55
C SER A 153 10.54 -1.72 7.22
N LYS A 154 10.16 -2.79 6.51
CA LYS A 154 10.70 -3.15 5.19
C LYS A 154 9.83 -2.63 4.04
N ARG A 155 8.62 -2.15 4.33
CA ARG A 155 7.66 -1.65 3.35
C ARG A 155 8.14 -0.35 2.71
N LEU A 156 8.01 -0.24 1.39
CA LEU A 156 8.35 0.97 0.66
C LEU A 156 7.55 2.16 1.21
N SER A 157 8.26 3.22 1.59
CA SER A 157 7.63 4.51 1.87
C SER A 157 7.10 5.14 0.57
N ALA A 158 6.12 6.04 0.67
CA ALA A 158 5.59 6.75 -0.49
C ALA A 158 6.68 7.50 -1.27
N VAL A 159 7.64 8.12 -0.57
CA VAL A 159 8.77 8.83 -1.21
C VAL A 159 9.68 7.86 -1.95
N ALA A 160 9.95 6.68 -1.39
CA ALA A 160 10.76 5.66 -2.05
C ALA A 160 10.03 5.05 -3.26
N ALA A 161 8.72 4.78 -3.13
CA ALA A 161 7.87 4.30 -4.21
C ALA A 161 7.83 5.30 -5.38
N LEU A 162 7.71 6.60 -5.11
CA LEU A 162 7.74 7.65 -6.14
C LEU A 162 9.09 7.77 -6.85
N ARG A 163 10.16 7.17 -6.32
CA ARG A 163 11.51 7.10 -6.92
C ARG A 163 11.79 5.75 -7.60
N HIS A 164 10.83 4.84 -7.58
CA HIS A 164 10.97 3.52 -8.18
C HIS A 164 11.13 3.62 -9.72
N PRO A 165 11.90 2.72 -10.37
CA PRO A 165 12.08 2.71 -11.83
C PRO A 165 10.77 2.61 -12.63
N TYR A 166 9.74 1.99 -12.06
CA TYR A 166 8.40 1.90 -12.64
C TYR A 166 7.79 3.26 -13.05
N PHE A 167 8.27 4.37 -12.48
CA PHE A 167 7.81 5.72 -12.82
C PHE A 167 8.84 6.54 -13.61
N ASP A 168 9.93 5.94 -14.12
CA ASP A 168 10.97 6.69 -14.85
C ASP A 168 10.42 7.41 -16.09
N ASP A 169 9.67 6.72 -16.93
CA ASP A 169 9.03 7.25 -18.14
C ASP A 169 8.04 8.40 -17.84
N ILE A 170 7.26 8.26 -16.77
CA ILE A 170 6.34 9.30 -16.29
C ILE A 170 7.12 10.50 -15.74
N ARG A 171 8.20 10.28 -14.99
CA ARG A 171 9.05 11.37 -14.47
C ARG A 171 9.72 12.13 -15.60
N GLU A 172 10.28 11.42 -16.58
CA GLU A 172 10.92 12.02 -17.75
C GLU A 172 9.94 12.86 -18.57
N SER A 173 8.75 12.30 -18.85
CA SER A 173 7.69 13.04 -19.57
C SER A 173 7.17 14.25 -18.78
N TYR A 174 7.03 14.13 -17.46
CA TYR A 174 6.63 15.25 -16.60
C TYR A 174 7.66 16.38 -16.63
N LEU A 175 8.95 16.06 -16.51
CA LEU A 175 10.06 17.02 -16.56
C LEU A 175 10.20 17.67 -17.94
N ALA A 176 9.85 16.97 -19.01
CA ALA A 176 9.82 17.51 -20.37
C ALA A 176 8.60 18.42 -20.64
N SER A 177 7.59 18.41 -19.78
CA SER A 177 6.38 19.21 -19.94
C SER A 177 6.53 20.66 -19.42
N PRO A 178 5.70 21.61 -19.90
CA PRO A 178 5.67 22.98 -19.35
C PRO A 178 5.33 23.06 -17.86
N ALA A 179 4.75 21.99 -17.28
CA ALA A 179 4.44 21.92 -15.85
C ALA A 179 5.68 21.54 -15.00
N GLY A 180 6.63 20.79 -15.58
CA GLY A 180 7.87 20.36 -14.92
C GLY A 180 8.94 21.45 -14.80
N THR A 181 8.80 22.56 -15.52
CA THR A 181 9.68 23.74 -15.43
C THR A 181 9.32 24.67 -14.26
N ASN A 182 8.13 24.52 -13.67
CA ASN A 182 7.73 25.24 -12.45
C ASN A 182 8.33 24.57 -11.21
N ALA A 183 9.22 25.28 -10.52
CA ALA A 183 9.95 24.77 -9.35
C ALA A 183 9.05 24.32 -8.18
N ASP A 184 7.80 24.83 -8.10
CA ASP A 184 6.83 24.52 -7.05
C ASP A 184 6.08 23.19 -7.26
N ASN A 185 6.20 22.59 -8.46
CA ASN A 185 5.44 21.41 -8.87
C ASN A 185 6.27 20.11 -8.83
N MET A 186 7.52 20.18 -8.36
CA MET A 186 8.45 19.06 -8.38
C MET A 186 8.12 18.04 -7.26
N PRO A 187 7.89 16.75 -7.55
CA PRO A 187 7.79 15.73 -6.51
C PRO A 187 9.17 15.59 -5.83
N ALA A 188 9.26 16.09 -4.59
CA ALA A 188 10.37 15.97 -3.64
C ALA A 188 11.79 15.93 -4.25
N ARG A 189 12.36 17.13 -4.51
CA ARG A 189 13.78 17.31 -4.87
C ARG A 189 14.72 16.44 -4.03
N THR A 190 15.56 15.66 -4.69
CA THR A 190 16.79 15.07 -4.15
C THR A 190 17.85 16.17 -4.04
N ALA A 191 18.37 16.40 -2.84
CA ALA A 191 19.44 17.36 -2.56
C ALA A 191 20.85 16.90 -3.02
N ALA A 192 20.98 16.15 -4.13
CA ALA A 192 22.24 15.47 -4.47
C ALA A 192 22.93 15.92 -5.77
N GLN A 193 22.38 16.87 -6.54
CA GLN A 193 22.97 17.24 -7.85
C GLN A 193 23.30 18.73 -8.03
N ALA A 194 23.39 19.51 -6.96
CA ALA A 194 23.86 20.91 -7.03
C ALA A 194 25.19 21.10 -6.30
N ARG A 195 26.23 20.35 -6.68
CA ARG A 195 27.64 20.70 -6.41
C ARG A 195 28.55 20.15 -7.51
N ARG A 196 28.63 20.88 -8.61
CA ARG A 196 29.87 21.10 -9.37
C ARG A 196 29.88 22.54 -9.83
#